data_AF-A0A067C716-F1
#
_entry.id   AF-A0A067C716-F1
#
_cell.length_a   1.000
_cell.length_b   1.000
_cell.length_c   1.000
_cell.angle_alpha   90.00
_cell.angle_beta   90.00
_cell.angle_gamma   90.00
#
_symmetry.space_group_name_H-M   'P 1'
#
loop_
_entity.id
_entity.type
_entity.pdbx_description
1 polymer ?
#
loop_
_entity_poly.entity_id
_entity_poly.type
_entity_poly.pdbx_seq_one_letter_code
_entity_poly.pdbx_strand_id
1 'polypeptide(L)' 'MHEAMIAAFLNVEQMTPRELYDILSSVQGTMRDSDAYESLSMLLSALDFACFGRRMRDEAIDQQRAAKDADDMGF' A
#
# COMPACT_ATOMS: atom_id res chain seq x y z
N MET A 1 -5.33 -10.53 10.57
CA MET A 1 -6.46 -9.74 11.12
C MET A 1 -7.15 -8.89 10.05
N HIS A 2 -6.41 -8.22 9.16
CA HIS A 2 -6.99 -7.41 8.07
C HIS A 2 -7.73 -8.21 6.98
N GLU A 3 -7.25 -9.40 6.58
CA GLU A 3 -7.94 -10.23 5.58
C GLU A 3 -9.37 -10.59 5.97
N ALA A 4 -9.62 -10.99 7.22
CA ALA A 4 -10.96 -11.36 7.68
C ALA A 4 -11.92 -10.16 7.69
N MET A 5 -11.41 -8.97 8.03
CA MET A 5 -12.18 -7.73 8.01
C MET A 5 -12.53 -7.31 6.57
N ILE A 6 -11.55 -7.38 5.66
CA ILE A 6 -11.75 -7.09 4.23
C ILE A 6 -12.72 -8.10 3.62
N ALA A 7 -12.58 -9.39 3.91
CA ALA A 7 -13.49 -10.43 3.42
C ALA A 7 -14.93 -10.22 3.91
N ALA A 8 -15.11 -9.83 5.18
CA ALA A 8 -16.42 -9.49 5.72
C ALA A 8 -17.02 -8.26 5.03
N PHE A 9 -16.23 -7.21 4.82
CA PHE A 9 -16.65 -5.99 4.11
C PHE A 9 -17.08 -6.30 2.67
N LEU A 10 -16.24 -7.02 1.91
CA LEU A 10 -16.55 -7.41 0.53
C LEU A 10 -17.84 -8.23 0.42
N ASN A 11 -18.10 -9.09 1.41
CA ASN A 11 -19.31 -9.91 1.44
C ASN A 11 -20.57 -9.06 1.75
N VAL A 12 -20.48 -8.14 2.73
CA VAL A 12 -21.58 -7.22 3.07
C VAL A 12 -21.92 -6.29 1.90
N GLU A 13 -20.91 -5.72 1.28
CA GLU A 13 -21.06 -4.77 0.17
C GLU A 13 -21.28 -5.46 -1.19
N GLN A 14 -21.30 -6.80 -1.22
CA GLN A 14 -21.38 -7.61 -2.45
C GLN A 14 -20.40 -7.15 -3.54
N MET A 15 -19.17 -6.91 -3.13
CA MET A 15 -18.13 -6.33 -3.96
C MET A 15 -17.00 -7.33 -4.17
N THR A 16 -16.41 -7.34 -5.36
CA THR A 16 -15.20 -8.10 -5.62
C THR A 16 -13.97 -7.37 -5.08
N PRO A 17 -12.88 -8.08 -4.72
CA PRO A 17 -11.62 -7.44 -4.36
C PRO A 17 -11.10 -6.46 -5.42
N ARG A 18 -11.38 -6.75 -6.70
CA ARG A 18 -10.98 -5.91 -7.83
C ARG A 18 -11.72 -4.59 -7.88
N GLU A 19 -13.04 -4.61 -7.69
CA GLU A 19 -13.85 -3.40 -7.62
C GLU A 19 -13.43 -2.52 -6.44
N LEU A 20 -13.17 -3.13 -5.28
CA LEU A 20 -12.67 -2.40 -4.12
C LEU A 20 -11.32 -1.74 -4.41
N TYR A 21 -10.40 -2.46 -5.05
CA TYR A 21 -9.10 -1.92 -5.45
C TYR A 21 -9.24 -0.73 -6.41
N ASP A 22 -10.09 -0.84 -7.43
CA ASP A 22 -10.26 0.20 -8.44
C ASP A 22 -10.88 1.48 -7.80
N ILE A 23 -11.85 1.32 -6.89
CA ILE A 23 -12.46 2.43 -6.13
C ILE A 23 -11.42 3.12 -5.23
N LEU A 24 -10.71 2.34 -4.41
CA LEU A 24 -9.73 2.88 -3.46
C LEU A 24 -8.56 3.55 -4.20
N SER A 25 -8.12 2.99 -5.33
CA SER A 25 -7.08 3.60 -6.17
C SER A 25 -7.53 4.95 -6.75
N SER A 26 -8.80 5.06 -7.17
CA SER A 26 -9.35 6.33 -7.63
C SER A 26 -9.44 7.36 -6.50
N VAL A 27 -9.83 6.96 -5.29
CA VAL A 27 -9.88 7.84 -4.12
C VAL A 27 -8.48 8.33 -3.78
N GLN A 28 -7.50 7.43 -3.72
CA GLN A 28 -6.12 7.76 -3.45
C GLN A 28 -5.56 8.82 -4.42
N GLY A 29 -5.87 8.71 -5.72
CA GLY A 29 -5.45 9.69 -6.72
C GLY A 29 -6.00 11.11 -6.52
N THR A 30 -7.06 11.27 -5.71
CA THR A 30 -7.65 12.57 -5.38
C THR A 30 -7.14 13.14 -4.04
N MET A 31 -6.40 12.35 -3.26
CA MET A 31 -5.89 12.76 -1.96
C MET A 31 -4.72 13.74 -2.11
N ARG A 32 -4.78 14.82 -1.33
CA ARG A 32 -3.68 15.79 -1.18
C ARG A 32 -2.94 15.61 0.15
N ASP A 33 -3.53 14.87 1.07
CA ASP A 33 -2.98 14.56 2.38
C ASP A 33 -2.04 13.34 2.26
N SER A 34 -0.78 13.51 2.67
CA SER A 34 0.27 12.51 2.52
C SER A 34 0.05 11.29 3.40
N ASP A 35 -0.45 11.49 4.64
CA ASP A 35 -0.64 10.41 5.61
C ASP A 35 -1.82 9.52 5.21
N ALA A 36 -2.89 10.14 4.73
CA ALA A 36 -4.05 9.44 4.20
C ALA A 36 -3.69 8.68 2.91
N TYR A 37 -2.85 9.26 2.05
CA TYR A 37 -2.34 8.62 0.84
C TYR A 37 -1.53 7.35 1.16
N GLU A 38 -0.56 7.44 2.08
CA GLU A 38 0.29 6.30 2.45
C GLU A 38 -0.49 5.17 3.11
N SER A 39 -1.43 5.52 3.99
CA SER A 39 -2.33 4.59 4.66
C SER A 39 -3.16 3.79 3.65
N LEU A 40 -3.73 4.47 2.65
CA LEU A 40 -4.48 3.81 1.57
C LEU A 40 -3.57 2.94 0.69
N SER A 41 -2.35 3.41 0.42
CA SER A 41 -1.34 2.66 -0.35
C SER A 41 -0.98 1.34 0.33
N MET A 42 -0.98 1.30 1.67
CA MET A 42 -0.69 0.08 2.42
C MET A 42 -1.83 -0.92 2.28
N LEU A 43 -3.07 -0.43 2.38
CA LEU A 43 -4.27 -1.24 2.24
C LEU A 43 -4.44 -1.79 0.82
N LEU A 44 -4.17 -0.97 -0.21
CA LEU A 44 -4.16 -1.36 -1.62
C LEU A 44 -3.09 -2.41 -1.94
N SER A 45 -1.92 -2.31 -1.31
CA SER A 45 -0.86 -3.29 -1.48
C SER A 45 -1.27 -4.69 -0.98
N ALA A 46 -2.08 -4.77 0.08
CA ALA A 46 -2.59 -6.04 0.58
C ALA A 46 -3.66 -6.69 -0.32
N LEU A 47 -4.27 -5.92 -1.23
CA LEU A 47 -5.35 -6.37 -2.12
C LEU A 47 -4.88 -6.81 -3.51
N ASP A 48 -3.66 -6.44 -3.92
CA ASP A 48 -3.08 -6.79 -5.22
C ASP A 48 -1.61 -7.19 -5.06
N PHE A 49 -1.29 -8.45 -5.36
CA PHE A 49 0.08 -9.01 -5.32
C PHE A 49 1.08 -8.20 -6.16
N ALA A 50 0.64 -7.62 -7.29
CA ALA A 50 1.49 -6.76 -8.10
C ALA A 50 1.74 -5.40 -7.45
N CYS A 51 0.76 -4.87 -6.71
CA CYS A 51 0.90 -3.64 -5.95
C CYS A 51 1.74 -3.83 -4.69
N PHE A 52 1.57 -4.97 -4.00
CA PHE A 52 2.47 -5.45 -2.94
C PHE A 52 3.91 -5.54 -3.43
N GLY A 53 4.13 -6.20 -4.57
CA GLY A 53 5.46 -6.38 -5.15
C GLY A 53 6.16 -5.06 -5.50
N ARG A 54 5.40 -4.07 -6.01
CA ARG A 54 5.93 -2.71 -6.26
C ARG A 54 6.30 -2.02 -4.95
N ARG A 55 5.43 -2.04 -3.95
CA ARG A 55 5.70 -1.42 -2.63
C ARG A 55 6.93 -2.02 -1.95
N MET A 56 7.03 -3.34 -1.90
CA MET A 56 8.18 -4.04 -1.33
C MET A 56 9.48 -3.70 -2.04
N ARG A 57 9.42 -3.50 -3.37
CA ARG A 57 10.58 -3.06 -4.16
C ARG A 57 11.00 -1.64 -3.78
N ASP A 58 10.05 -0.72 -3.67
CA ASP A 58 10.32 0.67 -3.34
C ASP A 58 10.88 0.79 -1.91
N GLU A 59 10.29 0.08 -0.94
CA GLU A 59 10.82 0.00 0.44
C GLU A 59 12.25 -0.59 0.48
N ALA A 60 12.55 -1.61 -0.33
CA ALA A 60 13.91 -2.16 -0.42
C ALA A 60 14.91 -1.16 -1.02
N ILE A 61 14.49 -0.33 -1.98
CA ILE A 61 15.33 0.73 -2.57
C ILE A 61 15.61 1.81 -1.54
N ASP A 62 14.60 2.23 -0.78
CA ASP A 62 14.76 3.26 0.26
C ASP A 62 15.63 2.77 1.42
N GLN A 63 15.49 1.51 1.82
CA GLN A 63 16.41 0.90 2.80
C GLN A 63 17.85 0.83 2.28
N GLN A 64 18.07 0.51 1.01
CA GLN A 64 19.41 0.53 0.42
C GLN A 64 20.00 1.94 0.37
N ARG A 65 19.18 2.96 0.12
CA ARG A 65 19.62 4.36 0.15
C ARG A 65 19.98 4.78 1.57
N ALA A 66 19.11 4.50 2.54
CA ALA A 66 19.37 4.78 3.95
C ALA A 66 20.63 4.07 4.47
N ALA A 67 20.86 2.81 4.06
CA ALA A 67 22.06 2.06 4.41
C ALA A 67 23.33 2.69 3.81
N LYS A 68 23.29 3.15 2.55
CA LYS A 68 24.41 3.87 1.93
C LYS A 68 24.68 5.21 2.60
N ASP A 69 23.64 5.98 2.89
CA ASP A 69 23.78 7.27 3.56
C ASP A 69 24.37 7.08 4.98
N ALA A 70 24.04 5.98 5.67
CA ALA A 70 24.64 5.62 6.96
C ALA A 70 26.12 5.23 6.83
N ASP A 71 26.49 4.44 5.81
CA ASP A 71 27.89 4.10 5.52
C ASP A 71 28.72 5.34 5.17
N ASP A 72 28.16 6.27 4.38
CA ASP A 72 28.83 7.51 3.96
C ASP A 72 28.97 8.55 5.09
N MET A 73 28.09 8.50 6.11
CA MET A 73 28.20 9.31 7.33
C MET A 73 29.13 8.71 8.41
N GLY A 74 29.69 7.51 8.19
CA GLY A 74 30.78 6.96 8.99
C GLY A 74 30.40 6.49 10.40
N PHE A 75 29.32 5.70 10.54
CA PHE A 75 29.10 4.86 11.72
C PHE A 75 29.77 3.48 11.58
#